data_AF-X7Z373-F1
#
_entry.id   AF-X7Z373-F1
#
_cell.length_a   1.000
_cell.length_b   1.000
_cell.length_c   1.000
_cell.angle_alpha   90.00
_cell.angle_beta   90.00
_cell.angle_gamma   90.00
#
_symmetry.space_group_name_H-M   'P 1'
#
loop_
_entity.id
_entity.type
_entity.pdbx_description
1 polymer ?
#
loop_
_entity_poly.entity_id
_entity_poly.type
_entity_poly.pdbx_seq_one_letter_code
_entity_poly.pdbx_strand_id
1 'polypeptide(L)'
;MMSACNAARNTDAEIRKILDQQVDTVIEQIIRIVEEEIKAGTAHPISDDIPALVRTLAVTTALMLSGDTTFLGPDGDVQRGIRVLEQLWLNALWGGQA
;
A
#
# COMPACT_ATOMS: atom_id res chain seq x y z
N MET A 1 14.94 5.76 -4.22
CA MET A 1 13.99 6.46 -5.14
C MET A 1 12.78 6.98 -4.37
N MET A 2 12.03 6.11 -3.67
CA MET A 2 10.86 6.50 -2.84
C MET A 2 11.11 7.65 -1.85
N SER A 3 12.21 7.64 -1.10
CA SER A 3 12.56 8.74 -0.17
C SER A 3 12.72 10.10 -0.88
N ALA A 4 13.39 10.12 -2.04
CA ALA A 4 13.57 11.33 -2.84
C ALA A 4 12.26 11.81 -3.49
N CYS A 5 11.43 10.88 -3.99
CA CYS A 5 10.10 11.20 -4.49
C CYS A 5 9.19 11.75 -3.39
N ASN A 6 9.26 11.19 -2.19
CA ASN A 6 8.48 11.64 -1.03
C ASN A 6 8.94 13.03 -0.55
N ALA A 7 10.25 13.31 -0.58
CA ALA A 7 10.78 14.65 -0.30
C ALA A 7 10.32 15.68 -1.35
N ALA A 8 10.44 15.35 -2.64
CA ALA A 8 10.02 16.24 -3.74
C ALA A 8 8.51 16.52 -3.75
N ARG A 9 7.68 15.53 -3.37
CA ARG A 9 6.21 15.68 -3.20
C ARG A 9 5.83 16.79 -2.22
N ASN A 10 6.66 17.05 -1.21
CA ASN A 10 6.39 18.06 -0.18
C ASN A 10 6.85 19.47 -0.58
N THR A 11 7.66 19.60 -1.64
CA THR A 11 8.27 20.88 -2.06
C THR A 11 7.75 21.38 -3.41
N ASP A 12 7.17 20.50 -4.24
CA ASP A 12 6.69 20.83 -5.58
C ASP A 12 5.27 20.28 -5.83
N ALA A 13 4.34 21.18 -6.13
CA ALA A 13 2.92 20.87 -6.29
C ALA A 13 2.59 20.10 -7.59
N GLU A 14 3.35 20.30 -8.66
CA GLU A 14 3.15 19.57 -9.93
C GLU A 14 3.72 18.15 -9.82
N ILE A 15 4.89 17.99 -9.22
CA ILE A 15 5.45 16.65 -8.93
C ILE A 15 4.50 15.88 -8.00
N ARG A 16 3.93 16.55 -7.00
CA ARG A 16 2.92 15.94 -6.13
C ARG A 16 1.71 15.45 -6.91
N LYS A 17 1.14 16.29 -7.77
CA LYS A 17 -0.03 15.93 -8.58
C LYS A 17 0.23 14.73 -9.50
N ILE A 18 1.38 14.71 -10.17
CA ILE A 18 1.76 13.60 -11.07
C ILE A 18 1.96 12.30 -10.28
N LEU A 19 2.64 12.38 -9.14
CA LEU A 19 2.88 11.20 -8.29
C LEU A 19 1.57 10.68 -7.69
N ASP A 20 0.67 11.56 -7.28
CA ASP A 20 -0.66 11.22 -6.75
C ASP A 20 -1.49 10.47 -7.81
N GLN A 21 -1.51 10.96 -9.06
CA GLN A 21 -2.21 10.29 -10.17
C GLN A 21 -1.64 8.89 -10.49
N GLN A 22 -0.32 8.73 -10.43
CA GLN A 22 0.30 7.42 -10.65
C GLN A 22 -0.04 6.43 -9.54
N VAL A 23 -0.01 6.88 -8.28
CA VAL A 23 -0.40 6.06 -7.13
C VAL A 23 -1.87 5.66 -7.23
N ASP A 24 -2.76 6.58 -7.59
CA ASP A 24 -4.19 6.28 -7.77
C ASP A 24 -4.42 5.23 -8.86
N THR A 25 -3.70 5.32 -9.98
CA THR A 25 -3.79 4.33 -11.07
C THR A 25 -3.41 2.92 -10.60
N VAL A 26 -2.34 2.79 -9.82
CA VAL A 26 -1.90 1.50 -9.27
C VAL A 26 -2.92 0.96 -8.27
N ILE A 27 -3.45 1.83 -7.39
CA ILE A 27 -4.49 1.44 -6.42
C ILE A 27 -5.73 0.92 -7.13
N GLU A 28 -6.20 1.59 -8.19
CA GLU A 28 -7.34 1.15 -8.98
C GLU A 28 -7.11 -0.19 -9.68
N GLN A 29 -5.88 -0.49 -10.10
CA GLN A 29 -5.54 -1.80 -10.66
C GLN A 29 -5.60 -2.89 -9.59
N ILE A 30 -5.07 -2.63 -8.40
CA ILE A 30 -5.11 -3.58 -7.28
C ILE A 30 -6.56 -3.86 -6.86
N ILE A 31 -7.40 -2.83 -6.73
CA ILE A 31 -8.82 -3.00 -6.40
C ILE A 31 -9.50 -3.94 -7.40
N ARG A 32 -9.29 -3.73 -8.70
CA ARG A 32 -9.87 -4.59 -9.75
C ARG A 32 -9.43 -6.04 -9.62
N ILE A 33 -8.14 -6.29 -9.38
CA ILE A 33 -7.63 -7.65 -9.17
C ILE A 33 -8.30 -8.30 -7.96
N VAL A 34 -8.39 -7.59 -6.83
CA VAL A 34 -9.02 -8.13 -5.61
C VAL A 34 -10.51 -8.43 -5.86
N GLU A 35 -11.24 -7.56 -6.53
CA GLU A 35 -12.64 -7.79 -6.87
C GLU A 35 -12.84 -9.00 -7.80
N GLU A 36 -11.92 -9.25 -8.73
CA GLU A 36 -11.93 -10.44 -9.59
C GLU A 36 -11.68 -11.72 -8.78
N GLU A 37 -10.73 -11.71 -7.85
CA GLU A 37 -10.44 -12.84 -6.97
C GLU A 37 -11.60 -13.13 -5.99
N ILE A 38 -12.29 -12.10 -5.49
CA ILE A 38 -13.51 -12.27 -4.69
C ILE A 38 -14.59 -12.96 -5.52
N LYS A 39 -14.81 -12.52 -6.77
CA LYS A 39 -15.78 -13.16 -7.68
C LYS A 39 -15.41 -14.60 -8.01
N ALA A 40 -14.13 -14.92 -8.04
CA ALA A 40 -13.62 -16.28 -8.24
C ALA A 40 -13.71 -17.15 -6.97
N GLY A 41 -14.07 -16.59 -5.81
CA GLY A 41 -14.12 -17.27 -4.52
C GLY A 41 -12.74 -17.62 -3.96
N THR A 42 -11.69 -16.98 -4.45
CA THR A 42 -10.30 -17.20 -4.02
C THR A 42 -9.88 -16.23 -2.94
N ALA A 43 -10.37 -14.99 -2.96
CA ALA A 43 -10.09 -13.97 -1.95
C ALA A 43 -11.24 -13.81 -0.94
N HIS A 44 -10.87 -13.68 0.34
CA HIS A 44 -11.77 -13.44 1.46
C HIS A 44 -11.20 -12.29 2.29
N PRO A 45 -11.49 -11.03 1.93
CA PRO A 45 -10.90 -9.89 2.62
C PRO A 45 -11.45 -9.74 4.03
N ILE A 46 -10.66 -9.13 4.92
CA ILE A 46 -11.07 -8.84 6.31
C ILE A 46 -12.10 -7.70 6.43
N SER A 47 -12.47 -7.07 5.32
CA SER A 47 -13.39 -5.95 5.23
C SER A 47 -14.11 -5.97 3.87
N ASP A 48 -15.40 -5.66 3.85
CA ASP A 48 -16.19 -5.55 2.63
C ASP A 48 -15.90 -4.25 1.85
N ASP A 49 -15.33 -3.23 2.50
CA ASP A 49 -14.88 -2.00 1.84
C ASP A 49 -13.48 -2.19 1.23
N ILE A 50 -13.44 -2.82 0.05
CA ILE A 50 -12.20 -3.12 -0.69
C ILE A 50 -11.43 -1.85 -1.06
N PRO A 51 -12.06 -0.78 -1.59
CA PRO A 51 -11.34 0.44 -1.89
C PRO A 51 -10.66 1.09 -0.69
N ALA A 52 -11.29 1.08 0.49
CA ALA A 52 -10.68 1.61 1.71
C ALA A 52 -9.58 0.70 2.24
N LEU A 53 -9.77 -0.62 2.20
CA LEU A 53 -8.76 -1.60 2.63
C LEU A 53 -7.47 -1.48 1.81
N VAL A 54 -7.59 -1.48 0.47
CA VAL A 54 -6.44 -1.36 -0.43
C VAL A 54 -5.71 -0.02 -0.22
N ARG A 55 -6.43 1.09 -0.07
CA ARG A 55 -5.81 2.40 0.22
C ARG A 55 -5.07 2.42 1.55
N THR A 56 -5.62 1.77 2.58
CA THR A 56 -4.98 1.67 3.90
C THR A 56 -3.66 0.90 3.81
N LEU A 57 -3.66 -0.23 3.11
CA LEU A 57 -2.46 -1.03 2.87
C LEU A 57 -1.43 -0.27 2.02
N ALA A 58 -1.88 0.48 1.01
CA ALA A 58 -1.03 1.31 0.16
C ALA A 58 -0.36 2.46 0.94
N VAL A 59 -1.10 3.18 1.80
CA VAL A 59 -0.54 4.23 2.66
C VAL A 59 0.48 3.65 3.63
N THR A 60 0.16 2.52 4.27
CA THR A 60 1.09 1.83 5.19
C THR A 60 2.38 1.43 4.46
N THR A 61 2.25 0.94 3.23
CA THR A 61 3.38 0.61 2.34
C THR A 61 4.22 1.84 2.02
N ALA A 62 3.59 2.95 1.62
CA ALA A 62 4.28 4.19 1.29
C ALA A 62 5.06 4.76 2.50
N LEU A 63 4.48 4.72 3.70
CA LEU A 63 5.13 5.18 4.92
C LEU A 63 6.34 4.32 5.29
N MET A 64 6.24 2.99 5.21
CA MET A 64 7.39 2.10 5.43
C MET A 64 8.50 2.34 4.41
N LEU A 65 8.16 2.48 3.13
CA LEU A 65 9.14 2.65 2.05
C LEU A 65 9.72 4.06 1.98
N SER A 66 9.22 5.01 2.79
CA SER A 66 9.76 6.36 2.89
C SER A 66 11.18 6.41 3.48
N GLY A 67 11.54 5.39 4.28
CA GLY A 67 12.80 5.37 5.02
C GLY A 67 12.74 6.11 6.36
N ASP A 68 11.59 6.67 6.75
CA ASP A 68 11.45 7.41 8.00
C ASP A 68 11.53 6.46 9.21
N THR A 69 12.52 6.69 10.07
CA THR A 69 12.80 5.91 11.28
C THR A 69 11.68 5.97 12.31
N THR A 70 10.79 6.97 12.24
CA THR A 70 9.56 7.03 13.05
C THR A 70 8.71 5.79 12.84
N PHE A 71 8.67 5.28 11.60
CA PHE A 71 7.89 4.10 11.25
C PHE A 71 8.74 2.82 11.19
N LEU A 72 9.99 2.89 10.72
CA LEU A 72 10.88 1.72 10.61
C LEU A 72 11.54 1.30 11.94
N GLY A 73 11.54 2.18 12.94
CA GLY A 73 12.31 2.02 14.16
C GLY A 73 13.78 2.42 14.00
N PRO A 74 14.57 2.33 15.08
CA PRO A 74 15.93 2.88 15.16
C PRO A 74 16.91 2.32 14.13
N ASP A 75 16.72 1.06 13.74
CA ASP A 75 17.63 0.35 12.82
C ASP A 75 17.39 0.70 11.34
N GLY A 76 16.27 1.38 11.02
CA GLY A 76 15.94 1.79 9.66
C GLY A 76 15.79 0.65 8.65
N ASP A 77 15.54 -0.58 9.11
CA ASP A 77 15.50 -1.78 8.26
C ASP A 77 14.22 -1.83 7.40
N VAL A 78 14.31 -1.22 6.22
CA VAL A 78 13.25 -1.26 5.19
C VAL A 78 12.90 -2.69 4.77
N GLN A 79 13.88 -3.60 4.71
CA GLN A 79 13.64 -4.97 4.27
C GLN A 79 12.79 -5.74 5.28
N ARG A 80 12.99 -5.48 6.58
CA ARG A 80 12.11 -5.97 7.63
C ARG A 80 10.70 -5.41 7.48
N GLY A 81 10.55 -4.13 7.17
CA GLY A 81 9.25 -3.51 6.87
C GLY A 81 8.53 -4.20 5.70
N ILE A 82 9.24 -4.45 4.59
CA ILE A 82 8.69 -5.13 3.41
C ILE A 82 8.13 -6.52 3.77
N ARG A 83 8.89 -7.33 4.51
CA ARG A 83 8.42 -8.67 4.93
C ARG A 83 7.11 -8.63 5.72
N VAL A 84 6.93 -7.61 6.57
CA VAL A 84 5.69 -7.42 7.33
C VAL A 84 4.56 -6.98 6.40
N LEU A 85 4.82 -6.06 5.49
CA LEU A 85 3.83 -5.59 4.52
C LEU A 85 3.31 -6.73 3.64
N GLU A 86 4.18 -7.60 3.15
CA GLU A 86 3.79 -8.78 2.36
C GLU A 86 2.79 -9.65 3.13
N GLN A 87 3.08 -9.94 4.39
CA GLN A 87 2.16 -10.70 5.24
C GLN A 87 0.87 -9.94 5.52
N LEU A 88 0.92 -8.63 5.72
CA LEU A 88 -0.26 -7.81 5.94
C LEU A 88 -1.18 -7.81 4.72
N TRP A 89 -0.63 -7.62 3.51
CA TRP A 89 -1.39 -7.70 2.26
C TRP A 89 -2.02 -9.08 2.05
N LEU A 90 -1.24 -10.14 2.24
CA LEU A 90 -1.73 -11.51 2.07
C LEU A 90 -2.89 -11.81 3.03
N ASN A 91 -2.71 -11.57 4.32
CA ASN A 91 -3.70 -11.92 5.32
C ASN A 91 -4.91 -10.97 5.31
N ALA A 92 -4.74 -9.70 4.95
CA ALA A 92 -5.86 -8.77 4.85
C ALA A 92 -6.81 -9.11 3.68
N LEU A 93 -6.29 -9.67 2.58
CA LEU A 93 -7.07 -9.95 1.37
C LEU A 93 -7.55 -11.41 1.28
N TRP A 94 -6.85 -12.36 1.91
CA TRP A 94 -7.18 -13.79 1.87
C TRP A 94 -7.47 -14.42 3.23
N GLY A 95 -7.37 -13.67 4.34
CA GLY A 95 -7.49 -14.22 5.70
C GLY A 95 -8.86 -14.03 6.37
N GLY A 96 -9.82 -13.40 5.71
CA GLY A 96 -11.21 -13.29 6.17
C GLY A 96 -11.93 -14.63 6.18
N GLN A 97 -13.06 -14.70 6.87
CA GLN A 97 -13.91 -15.90 6.86
C GLN A 97 -14.66 -15.98 5.53
N ALA A 98 -14.61 -17.16 4.90
CA ALA A 98 -15.31 -17.47 3.65
C ALA A 98 -16.81 -17.67 3.84
#